data_AF-A0A2S7PCF7-F1
#
_entry.id   AF-A0A2S7PCF7-F1
#
_cell.length_a   1.000
_cell.length_b   1.000
_cell.length_c   1.000
_cell.angle_alpha   90.00
_cell.angle_beta   90.00
_cell.angle_gamma   90.00
#
_symmetry.space_group_name_H-M   'P 1'
#
loop_
_entity.id
_entity.type
_entity.pdbx_description
1 polymer ?
#
loop_
_entity_poly.entity_id
_entity_poly.type
_entity_poly.pdbx_seq_one_letter_code
_entity_poly.pdbx_strand_id
1 'polypeptide(L)'
;MIERHPDNVAAALYGGFVGTYLNDLSPEDTERKEIPLSEVLPEPAGGMDTGLNPPEPPVGIGHYMKFPWASEIKAIAIIPQFEVATAKARSVLPASYSRADVVFNLQRIALLPSALGRSPPDAEQIYLAMQDKVHQPYRKGLIPGLPEILQSVTPKSHPGLCGICLSGAGPTILALATSNFDGIAAVILDMFAKKDIKCDWKLLEPAQDGTTVTYS
;
A
#
# COMPACT_ATOMS: atom_id res chain seq x y z
N MET A 1 19.19 1.87 -6.26
CA MET A 1 17.77 2.25 -6.17
C MET A 1 16.98 1.04 -5.66
N ILE A 2 16.64 1.02 -4.37
CA ILE A 2 16.13 -0.18 -3.67
C ILE A 2 14.77 -0.69 -4.18
N GLU A 3 13.98 0.13 -4.87
CA GLU A 3 12.79 -0.36 -5.59
C GLU A 3 12.41 0.69 -6.63
N ARG A 4 12.17 0.30 -7.90
CA ARG A 4 11.65 1.21 -8.94
C ARG A 4 10.17 1.57 -8.75
N HIS A 5 9.55 1.10 -7.66
CA HIS A 5 8.27 1.56 -7.16
C HIS A 5 8.56 2.60 -6.06
N PRO A 6 8.61 3.90 -6.40
CA PRO A 6 9.00 4.98 -5.47
C PRO A 6 7.95 5.25 -4.38
N ASP A 7 6.83 4.54 -4.39
CA ASP A 7 5.66 4.78 -3.54
C ASP A 7 5.91 4.33 -2.09
N ASN A 8 6.47 3.13 -1.87
CA ASN A 8 6.70 2.62 -0.51
C ASN A 8 7.90 3.31 0.18
N VAL A 9 8.96 3.56 -0.58
CA VAL A 9 10.20 4.17 -0.05
C VAL A 9 9.96 5.60 0.39
N ALA A 10 9.19 6.38 -0.39
CA ALA A 10 8.96 7.78 -0.07
C ALA A 10 8.13 7.98 1.20
N ALA A 11 7.10 7.16 1.43
CA ALA A 11 6.34 7.22 2.68
C ALA A 11 7.23 6.89 3.90
N ALA A 12 8.13 5.91 3.78
CA ALA A 12 9.07 5.56 4.85
C ALA A 12 10.12 6.66 5.09
N LEU A 13 10.62 7.31 4.04
CA LEU A 13 11.62 8.37 4.15
C LEU A 13 11.04 9.69 4.66
N TYR A 14 9.94 10.14 4.06
CA TYR A 14 9.41 11.48 4.29
C TYR A 14 8.26 11.52 5.29
N GLY A 15 7.60 10.39 5.54
CA GLY A 15 6.43 10.30 6.41
C GLY A 15 5.17 10.92 5.82
N GLY A 16 4.05 10.57 6.44
CA GLY A 16 2.70 11.01 6.08
C GLY A 16 2.13 10.23 4.90
N PHE A 17 1.08 10.79 4.31
CA PHE A 17 0.48 10.28 3.08
C PHE A 17 1.11 10.99 1.88
N VAL A 18 1.88 10.25 1.07
CA VAL A 18 2.78 10.84 0.06
C VAL A 18 2.45 10.31 -1.32
N GLY A 19 2.47 11.19 -2.32
CA GLY A 19 2.51 10.84 -3.74
C GLY A 19 3.89 11.09 -4.30
N THR A 20 4.36 10.20 -5.17
CA THR A 20 5.63 10.35 -5.89
C THR A 20 5.47 10.11 -7.38
N TYR A 21 6.34 10.73 -8.16
CA TYR A 21 6.56 10.37 -9.56
C TYR A 21 8.05 10.51 -9.89
N LEU A 22 8.52 9.65 -10.80
CA LEU A 22 9.90 9.67 -11.29
C LEU A 22 10.01 10.63 -12.47
N ASN A 23 11.16 11.29 -12.57
CA ASN A 23 11.51 12.03 -13.77
C ASN A 23 11.95 11.06 -14.88
N ASP A 24 11.88 11.50 -16.13
CA ASP A 24 12.52 10.80 -17.24
C ASP A 24 14.04 10.81 -17.01
N LEU A 25 14.57 9.67 -16.59
CA LEU A 25 15.99 9.50 -16.31
C LEU A 25 16.79 9.36 -17.61
N SER A 26 18.05 9.78 -17.57
CA SER A 26 18.98 9.52 -18.67
C SER A 26 19.15 7.99 -18.87
N PRO A 27 19.55 7.53 -20.07
CA PRO A 27 19.87 6.11 -20.30
C PRO A 27 20.93 5.59 -19.33
N GLU A 28 21.94 6.41 -18.99
CA GLU A 28 23.03 6.09 -18.07
C GLU A 28 22.52 5.85 -16.63
N ASP A 29 21.57 6.67 -16.17
CA ASP A 29 20.92 6.50 -14.86
C ASP A 29 19.93 5.31 -14.85
N THR A 30 19.41 4.94 -16.03
CA THR A 30 18.48 3.82 -16.21
C THR A 30 19.19 2.46 -16.22
N GLU A 31 20.47 2.42 -16.60
CA GLU A 31 21.29 1.20 -16.66
C GLU A 31 21.75 0.71 -15.29
N ARG A 32 21.87 1.58 -14.28
CA ARG A 32 22.14 1.18 -12.89
C ARG A 32 20.91 0.53 -12.24
N LYS A 33 20.63 -0.71 -12.64
CA LYS A 33 19.63 -1.60 -12.04
C LYS A 33 20.22 -2.24 -10.78
N GLU A 34 19.97 -1.65 -9.63
CA GLU A 34 19.96 -2.45 -8.40
C GLU A 34 18.68 -3.28 -8.41
N ILE A 35 18.83 -4.60 -8.35
CA ILE A 35 17.70 -5.51 -8.21
C ILE A 35 17.15 -5.31 -6.78
N PRO A 36 15.85 -5.05 -6.60
CA PRO A 36 15.27 -4.91 -5.27
C PRO A 36 15.59 -6.14 -4.42
N LEU A 37 16.00 -5.95 -3.16
CA LEU A 37 16.26 -7.08 -2.24
C LEU A 37 15.04 -8.01 -2.10
N SER A 38 13.83 -7.49 -2.30
CA SER A 38 12.58 -8.27 -2.31
C SER A 38 12.46 -9.26 -3.49
N GLU A 39 13.30 -9.11 -4.52
CA GLU A 39 13.42 -10.02 -5.66
C GLU A 39 14.61 -10.98 -5.54
N VAL A 40 15.49 -10.79 -4.54
CA VAL A 40 16.69 -11.59 -4.34
C VAL A 40 16.75 -12.12 -2.91
N LEU A 41 16.12 -13.27 -2.67
CA LEU A 41 16.49 -14.14 -1.55
C LEU A 41 16.61 -15.59 -2.02
N PRO A 42 17.66 -16.33 -1.60
CA PRO A 42 18.68 -15.97 -0.62
C PRO A 42 20.08 -15.84 -1.27
N GLU A 43 20.50 -14.62 -1.60
CA GLU A 43 21.91 -14.14 -1.64
C GLU A 43 21.92 -12.71 -2.23
N PRO A 44 22.79 -11.78 -1.78
CA PRO A 44 22.87 -10.47 -2.40
C PRO A 44 23.39 -10.64 -3.83
N ALA A 45 22.53 -10.49 -4.84
CA ALA A 45 22.97 -10.35 -6.22
C ALA A 45 23.87 -9.11 -6.30
N GLY A 46 25.17 -9.36 -6.45
CA GLY A 46 26.23 -8.38 -6.31
C GLY A 46 26.08 -7.18 -7.24
N GLY A 47 26.04 -5.98 -6.65
CA GLY A 47 26.49 -4.77 -7.32
C GLY A 47 28.03 -4.77 -7.42
N MET A 48 28.59 -3.81 -8.16
CA MET A 48 30.03 -3.55 -8.13
C MET A 48 30.48 -3.32 -6.69
N ASP A 49 31.59 -3.95 -6.27
CA ASP A 49 32.24 -3.66 -5.00
C ASP A 49 32.77 -2.22 -5.03
N THR A 50 32.10 -1.33 -4.31
CA THR A 50 32.43 0.09 -4.24
C THR A 50 33.38 0.41 -3.09
N GLY A 51 33.84 -0.60 -2.34
CA GLY A 51 34.61 -0.41 -1.12
C GLY A 51 33.92 0.54 -0.14
N LEU A 52 34.70 1.42 0.50
CA LEU A 52 34.20 2.44 1.44
C LEU A 52 33.62 3.69 0.75
N ASN A 53 33.72 3.79 -0.57
CA ASN A 53 33.23 4.94 -1.34
C ASN A 53 31.99 4.52 -2.13
N PRO A 54 30.80 4.54 -1.51
CA PRO A 54 29.57 4.28 -2.24
C PRO A 54 29.45 5.27 -3.41
N PRO A 55 28.86 4.85 -4.54
CA PRO A 55 28.64 5.74 -5.67
C PRO A 55 27.72 6.88 -5.23
N GLU A 56 27.98 8.07 -5.75
CA GLU A 56 27.08 9.20 -5.51
C GLU A 56 25.68 8.86 -6.03
N PRO A 57 24.63 9.03 -5.21
CA PRO A 57 23.27 8.76 -5.65
C PRO A 57 22.86 9.78 -6.72
N PRO A 58 22.10 9.36 -7.75
CA PRO A 58 21.62 10.30 -8.74
C PRO A 58 20.75 11.39 -8.08
N VAL A 59 20.90 12.62 -8.56
CA VAL A 59 20.10 13.76 -8.09
C VAL A 59 18.95 14.02 -9.05
N GLY A 60 17.82 14.53 -8.56
CA GLY A 60 16.67 14.86 -9.41
C GLY A 60 15.91 13.63 -9.96
N ILE A 61 15.97 12.49 -9.26
CA ILE A 61 15.34 11.23 -9.67
C ILE A 61 13.81 11.33 -9.78
N GLY A 62 13.20 12.20 -8.98
CA GLY A 62 11.75 12.37 -8.98
C GLY A 62 11.28 13.48 -8.05
N HIS A 63 9.98 13.64 -7.99
CA HIS A 63 9.30 14.61 -7.13
C HIS A 63 8.35 13.89 -6.18
N TYR A 64 8.12 14.50 -5.02
CA TYR A 64 7.14 14.04 -4.06
C TYR A 64 6.25 15.20 -3.59
N MET A 65 5.07 14.84 -3.12
CA MET A 65 4.20 15.76 -2.38
C MET A 65 3.54 15.03 -1.23
N LYS A 66 3.47 15.69 -0.07
CA LYS A 66 2.62 15.23 1.03
C LYS A 66 1.20 15.68 0.76
N PHE A 67 0.28 14.73 0.79
CA PHE A 67 -1.16 15.00 0.73
C PHE A 67 -1.70 15.28 2.13
N PRO A 68 -2.77 16.09 2.24
CA PRO A 68 -3.49 16.23 3.49
C PRO A 68 -4.09 14.88 3.94
N TRP A 69 -4.15 14.69 5.25
CA TRP A 69 -4.78 13.53 5.89
C TRP A 69 -5.70 14.02 7.00
N ALA A 70 -6.97 13.63 6.96
CA ALA A 70 -7.94 13.93 8.00
C ALA A 70 -7.63 13.11 9.26
N SER A 71 -7.37 13.78 10.38
CA SER A 71 -6.90 13.14 11.62
C SER A 71 -7.93 12.22 12.27
N GLU A 72 -9.21 12.34 11.88
CA GLU A 72 -10.27 11.45 12.29
C GLU A 72 -10.13 10.04 11.67
N ILE A 73 -9.42 9.91 10.54
CA ILE A 73 -9.21 8.63 9.86
C ILE A 73 -8.04 7.88 10.50
N LYS A 74 -8.31 6.67 10.96
CA LYS A 74 -7.32 5.71 11.46
C LYS A 74 -7.31 4.45 10.59
N ALA A 75 -6.20 3.73 10.63
CA ALA A 75 -6.00 2.50 9.88
C ALA A 75 -6.05 1.28 10.82
N ILE A 76 -7.01 0.40 10.59
CA ILE A 76 -7.08 -0.92 11.19
C ILE A 76 -6.27 -1.86 10.29
N ALA A 77 -5.09 -2.28 10.75
CA ALA A 77 -4.26 -3.25 10.05
C ALA A 77 -4.57 -4.65 10.58
N ILE A 78 -5.19 -5.50 9.77
CA ILE A 78 -5.43 -6.92 10.06
C ILE A 78 -4.28 -7.72 9.47
N ILE A 79 -3.62 -8.52 10.31
CA ILE A 79 -2.34 -9.19 10.00
C ILE A 79 -2.55 -10.70 10.12
N PRO A 80 -2.87 -11.41 9.02
CA PRO A 80 -2.94 -12.86 9.01
C PRO A 80 -1.58 -13.51 9.27
N GLN A 81 -1.57 -14.60 10.05
CA GLN A 81 -0.36 -15.36 10.40
C GLN A 81 0.04 -16.36 9.29
N PHE A 82 0.19 -15.85 8.07
CA PHE A 82 0.78 -16.57 6.95
C PHE A 82 1.44 -15.57 6.00
N GLU A 83 2.21 -16.07 5.03
CA GLU A 83 2.93 -15.23 4.09
C GLU A 83 2.46 -15.47 2.65
N VAL A 84 2.45 -14.40 1.86
CA VAL A 84 2.30 -14.45 0.41
C VAL A 84 3.56 -13.85 -0.19
N ALA A 85 4.31 -14.65 -0.93
CA ALA A 85 5.51 -14.16 -1.61
C ALA A 85 5.17 -13.00 -2.56
N THR A 86 5.89 -11.88 -2.46
CA THR A 86 5.69 -10.70 -3.32
C THR A 86 5.78 -11.05 -4.81
N ALA A 87 6.71 -11.95 -5.18
CA ALA A 87 6.83 -12.48 -6.54
C ALA A 87 5.52 -13.15 -7.00
N LYS A 88 4.87 -13.95 -6.14
CA LYS A 88 3.57 -14.57 -6.45
C LYS A 88 2.47 -13.52 -6.61
N ALA A 89 2.41 -12.53 -5.72
CA ALA A 89 1.45 -11.42 -5.80
C ALA A 89 1.64 -10.52 -7.03
N ARG A 90 2.85 -10.43 -7.58
CA ARG A 90 3.14 -9.79 -8.87
C ARG A 90 2.77 -10.69 -10.05
N SER A 91 3.06 -11.98 -9.97
CA SER A 91 2.82 -12.95 -11.06
C SER A 91 1.36 -13.12 -11.45
N VAL A 92 0.42 -12.83 -10.55
CA VAL A 92 -1.02 -12.92 -10.83
C VAL A 92 -1.58 -11.71 -11.60
N LEU A 93 -0.81 -10.64 -11.74
CA LEU A 93 -1.22 -9.46 -12.48
C LEU A 93 -1.14 -9.72 -13.99
N PRO A 94 -2.15 -9.33 -14.79
CA PRO A 94 -2.11 -9.51 -16.23
C PRO A 94 -1.06 -8.59 -16.87
N ALA A 95 -0.55 -9.00 -18.04
CA ALA A 95 0.38 -8.20 -18.83
C ALA A 95 -0.26 -6.93 -19.42
N SER A 96 -1.59 -6.88 -19.52
CA SER A 96 -2.33 -5.76 -20.09
C SER A 96 -3.70 -5.60 -19.43
N TYR A 97 -4.19 -4.37 -19.37
CA TYR A 97 -5.51 -4.02 -18.83
C TYR A 97 -6.40 -3.42 -19.92
N SER A 98 -7.71 -3.51 -19.73
CA SER A 98 -8.65 -2.81 -20.60
C SER A 98 -8.55 -1.30 -20.40
N ARG A 99 -8.75 -0.52 -21.46
CA ARG A 99 -8.81 0.95 -21.36
C ARG A 99 -9.85 1.40 -20.33
N ALA A 100 -10.98 0.71 -20.25
CA ALA A 100 -12.05 1.05 -19.32
C ALA A 100 -11.62 0.89 -17.86
N ASP A 101 -10.86 -0.16 -17.54
CA ASP A 101 -10.39 -0.40 -16.17
C ASP A 101 -9.28 0.56 -15.77
N VAL A 102 -8.36 0.89 -16.70
CA VAL A 102 -7.35 1.92 -16.48
C VAL A 102 -8.00 3.29 -16.22
N VAL A 103 -8.96 3.70 -17.06
CA VAL A 103 -9.71 4.95 -16.87
C VAL A 103 -10.45 4.95 -15.53
N PHE A 104 -11.07 3.84 -15.16
CA PHE A 104 -11.75 3.68 -13.87
C PHE A 104 -10.81 3.94 -12.69
N ASN A 105 -9.59 3.38 -12.73
CA ASN A 105 -8.58 3.58 -11.69
C ASN A 105 -8.01 5.00 -11.68
N LEU A 106 -7.77 5.60 -12.85
CA LEU A 106 -7.27 6.98 -12.97
C LEU A 106 -8.23 8.00 -12.34
N GLN A 107 -9.53 7.81 -12.50
CA GLN A 107 -10.53 8.65 -11.84
C GLN A 107 -10.43 8.58 -10.31
N ARG A 108 -10.13 7.40 -9.78
CA ARG A 108 -10.12 7.12 -8.33
C ARG A 108 -8.85 7.61 -7.67
N ILE A 109 -7.69 7.38 -8.29
CA ILE A 109 -6.41 7.92 -7.80
C ILE A 109 -6.39 9.45 -7.84
N ALA A 110 -7.10 10.08 -8.78
CA ALA A 110 -7.25 11.54 -8.80
C ALA A 110 -8.10 12.08 -7.64
N LEU A 111 -9.08 11.31 -7.16
CA LEU A 111 -9.99 11.73 -6.09
C LEU A 111 -9.49 11.35 -4.69
N LEU A 112 -8.81 10.20 -4.55
CA LEU A 112 -8.45 9.61 -3.27
C LEU A 112 -7.64 10.56 -2.38
N PRO A 113 -6.62 11.29 -2.88
CA PRO A 113 -5.88 12.23 -2.05
C PRO A 113 -6.73 13.35 -1.45
N SER A 114 -7.65 13.89 -2.25
CA SER A 114 -8.56 14.94 -1.78
C SER A 114 -9.60 14.40 -0.80
N ALA A 115 -10.12 13.18 -1.04
CA ALA A 115 -11.10 12.55 -0.16
C ALA A 115 -10.52 12.24 1.23
N LEU A 116 -9.29 11.71 1.28
CA LEU A 116 -8.61 11.38 2.55
C LEU A 116 -8.16 12.63 3.33
N GLY A 117 -8.00 13.77 2.67
CA GLY A 117 -7.61 15.03 3.31
C GLY A 117 -8.77 15.89 3.82
N ARG A 118 -10.02 15.50 3.56
CA ARG A 118 -11.20 16.31 3.91
C ARG A 118 -11.68 16.01 5.33
N SER A 119 -11.93 17.06 6.11
CA SER A 119 -12.59 16.99 7.42
C SER A 119 -13.93 17.75 7.37
N PRO A 120 -15.05 17.15 7.83
CA PRO A 120 -15.16 15.76 8.27
C PRO A 120 -14.99 14.76 7.10
N PRO A 121 -14.48 13.53 7.35
CA PRO A 121 -14.35 12.51 6.32
C PRO A 121 -15.71 12.07 5.74
N ASP A 122 -15.77 11.91 4.42
CA ASP A 122 -16.92 11.32 3.72
C ASP A 122 -16.61 9.84 3.41
N ALA A 123 -17.19 8.95 4.21
CA ALA A 123 -16.96 7.51 4.10
C ALA A 123 -17.38 6.93 2.74
N GLU A 124 -18.44 7.45 2.11
CA GLU A 124 -18.90 6.95 0.81
C GLU A 124 -17.93 7.38 -0.30
N GLN A 125 -17.47 8.63 -0.28
CA GLN A 125 -16.47 9.11 -1.23
C GLN A 125 -15.14 8.38 -1.09
N ILE A 126 -14.65 8.18 0.14
CA ILE A 126 -13.42 7.42 0.39
C ILE A 126 -13.57 5.99 -0.11
N TYR A 127 -14.69 5.33 0.20
CA TYR A 127 -14.95 3.95 -0.24
C TYR A 127 -14.94 3.80 -1.76
N LEU A 128 -15.56 4.73 -2.48
CA LEU A 128 -15.61 4.75 -3.94
C LEU A 128 -14.23 5.04 -4.55
N ALA A 129 -13.46 5.93 -3.92
CA ALA A 129 -12.10 6.28 -4.34
C ALA A 129 -11.08 5.17 -4.05
N MET A 130 -11.35 4.29 -3.09
CA MET A 130 -10.51 3.12 -2.78
C MET A 130 -10.80 1.89 -3.66
N GLN A 131 -11.81 1.94 -4.54
CA GLN A 131 -12.09 0.81 -5.44
C GLN A 131 -10.96 0.62 -6.46
N ASP A 132 -10.68 -0.63 -6.80
CA ASP A 132 -9.55 -0.97 -7.66
C ASP A 132 -9.94 -2.07 -8.66
N LYS A 133 -9.50 -1.87 -9.91
CA LYS A 133 -9.61 -2.85 -10.98
C LYS A 133 -8.27 -3.34 -11.54
N VAL A 134 -7.15 -2.78 -11.06
CA VAL A 134 -5.82 -3.07 -11.60
C VAL A 134 -5.10 -4.12 -10.75
N HIS A 135 -5.24 -4.12 -9.43
CA HIS A 135 -4.44 -5.01 -8.56
C HIS A 135 -5.30 -5.99 -7.75
N GLN A 136 -6.19 -5.48 -6.91
CA GLN A 136 -6.99 -6.21 -5.95
C GLN A 136 -7.86 -7.32 -6.57
N PRO A 137 -8.49 -7.17 -7.75
CA PRO A 137 -9.27 -8.25 -8.35
C PRO A 137 -8.45 -9.51 -8.64
N TYR A 138 -7.17 -9.33 -8.98
CA TYR A 138 -6.25 -10.42 -9.33
C TYR A 138 -5.54 -10.99 -8.10
N ARG A 139 -5.27 -10.14 -7.09
CA ARG A 139 -4.61 -10.57 -5.84
C ARG A 139 -5.56 -11.18 -4.82
N LYS A 140 -6.85 -10.83 -4.83
CA LYS A 140 -7.79 -11.28 -3.77
C LYS A 140 -7.92 -12.79 -3.65
N GLY A 141 -7.67 -13.54 -4.73
CA GLY A 141 -7.70 -15.01 -4.71
C GLY A 141 -6.51 -15.66 -3.99
N LEU A 142 -5.45 -14.90 -3.68
CA LEU A 142 -4.28 -15.39 -2.96
C LEU A 142 -4.51 -15.52 -1.46
N ILE A 143 -5.55 -14.86 -0.93
CA ILE A 143 -5.83 -14.78 0.50
C ILE A 143 -7.20 -15.41 0.74
N PRO A 144 -7.27 -16.58 1.40
CA PRO A 144 -8.54 -17.23 1.70
C PRO A 144 -9.44 -16.30 2.53
N GLY A 145 -10.72 -16.20 2.14
CA GLY A 145 -11.71 -15.36 2.82
C GLY A 145 -11.70 -13.88 2.41
N LEU A 146 -10.64 -13.37 1.79
CA LEU A 146 -10.58 -11.95 1.39
C LEU A 146 -11.69 -11.53 0.40
N PRO A 147 -12.08 -12.31 -0.62
CA PRO A 147 -13.19 -11.92 -1.50
C PRO A 147 -14.51 -11.72 -0.73
N GLU A 148 -14.75 -12.55 0.29
CA GLU A 148 -15.94 -12.47 1.14
C GLU A 148 -15.86 -11.22 2.02
N ILE A 149 -14.71 -10.98 2.67
CA ILE A 149 -14.46 -9.80 3.50
C ILE A 149 -14.69 -8.50 2.72
N LEU A 150 -14.11 -8.38 1.52
CA LEU A 150 -14.25 -7.18 0.68
C LEU A 150 -15.70 -6.95 0.21
N GLN A 151 -16.51 -8.00 0.13
CA GLN A 151 -17.91 -7.91 -0.28
C GLN A 151 -18.85 -7.59 0.89
N SER A 152 -18.56 -8.14 2.08
CA SER A 152 -19.43 -8.02 3.27
C SER A 152 -19.09 -6.84 4.17
N VAL A 153 -17.82 -6.41 4.20
CA VAL A 153 -17.33 -5.33 5.07
C VAL A 153 -17.28 -4.02 4.29
N THR A 154 -18.44 -3.36 4.22
CA THR A 154 -18.64 -2.07 3.53
C THR A 154 -19.08 -0.97 4.50
N PRO A 155 -18.93 0.32 4.15
CA PRO A 155 -19.43 1.42 4.99
C PRO A 155 -20.93 1.32 5.32
N LYS A 156 -21.72 0.73 4.43
CA LYS A 156 -23.17 0.53 4.65
C LYS A 156 -23.46 -0.51 5.72
N SER A 157 -22.67 -1.59 5.74
CA SER A 157 -22.80 -2.68 6.71
C SER A 157 -22.12 -2.40 8.05
N HIS A 158 -21.05 -1.59 8.05
CA HIS A 158 -20.20 -1.35 9.21
C HIS A 158 -20.01 0.17 9.38
N PRO A 159 -20.91 0.84 10.12
CA PRO A 159 -20.76 2.25 10.42
C PRO A 159 -19.40 2.54 11.06
N GLY A 160 -18.78 3.63 10.63
CA GLY A 160 -17.41 4.01 11.00
C GLY A 160 -16.35 3.59 9.98
N LEU A 161 -16.61 2.58 9.13
CA LEU A 161 -15.71 2.20 8.04
C LEU A 161 -15.75 3.22 6.88
N CYS A 162 -14.58 3.64 6.41
CA CYS A 162 -14.40 4.44 5.21
C CYS A 162 -13.97 3.61 4.00
N GLY A 163 -13.18 2.55 4.19
CA GLY A 163 -12.87 1.63 3.11
C GLY A 163 -11.90 0.53 3.52
N ILE A 164 -11.75 -0.46 2.67
CA ILE A 164 -10.97 -1.67 2.95
C ILE A 164 -10.22 -2.09 1.68
N CYS A 165 -8.94 -2.40 1.84
CA CYS A 165 -8.09 -2.84 0.74
C CYS A 165 -6.97 -3.76 1.22
N LEU A 166 -6.29 -4.37 0.27
CA LEU A 166 -4.99 -5.01 0.53
C LEU A 166 -3.93 -3.97 0.88
N SER A 167 -3.17 -4.24 1.94
CA SER A 167 -1.95 -3.49 2.22
C SER A 167 -0.81 -4.03 1.34
N GLY A 168 -0.43 -3.26 0.32
CA GLY A 168 0.62 -3.65 -0.64
C GLY A 168 0.28 -4.95 -1.39
N ALA A 169 1.16 -5.94 -1.28
CA ALA A 169 0.97 -7.27 -1.86
C ALA A 169 0.07 -8.20 -1.01
N GLY A 170 -0.24 -7.82 0.23
CA GLY A 170 -0.85 -8.70 1.23
C GLY A 170 0.16 -9.59 1.97
N PRO A 171 -0.30 -10.47 2.89
CA PRO A 171 -1.69 -10.78 3.16
C PRO A 171 -2.41 -9.80 4.11
N THR A 172 -1.69 -8.81 4.65
CA THR A 172 -2.28 -7.78 5.52
C THR A 172 -3.42 -7.03 4.80
N ILE A 173 -4.52 -6.84 5.52
CA ILE A 173 -5.65 -6.02 5.08
C ILE A 173 -5.58 -4.69 5.82
N LEU A 174 -5.81 -3.60 5.10
CA LEU A 174 -5.96 -2.27 5.66
C LEU A 174 -7.42 -1.86 5.58
N ALA A 175 -8.03 -1.52 6.72
CA ALA A 175 -9.35 -0.89 6.78
C ALA A 175 -9.21 0.53 7.34
N LEU A 176 -9.61 1.53 6.57
CA LEU A 176 -9.69 2.91 7.02
C LEU A 176 -11.05 3.13 7.69
N ALA A 177 -11.04 3.74 8.87
CA ALA A 177 -12.24 4.01 9.64
C ALA A 177 -12.11 5.28 10.48
N THR A 178 -13.23 5.87 10.87
CA THR A 178 -13.29 7.01 11.80
C THR A 178 -13.76 6.63 13.20
N SER A 179 -14.37 5.45 13.34
CA SER A 179 -14.89 4.92 14.61
C SER A 179 -15.12 3.41 14.48
N ASN A 180 -15.62 2.77 15.55
CA ASN A 180 -15.97 1.35 15.57
C ASN A 180 -14.78 0.42 15.21
N PHE A 181 -13.58 0.79 15.63
CA PHE A 181 -12.34 0.09 15.25
C PHE A 181 -12.34 -1.37 15.69
N ASP A 182 -12.63 -1.64 16.97
CA ASP A 182 -12.67 -2.99 17.53
C ASP A 182 -13.76 -3.85 16.89
N GLY A 183 -14.94 -3.28 16.65
CA GLY A 183 -16.06 -4.00 16.03
C GLY A 183 -15.77 -4.40 14.59
N ILE A 184 -15.18 -3.50 13.80
CA ILE A 184 -14.73 -3.79 12.43
C ILE A 184 -13.63 -4.86 12.45
N ALA A 185 -12.63 -4.72 13.33
CA ALA A 185 -11.55 -5.69 13.45
C ALA A 185 -12.08 -7.09 13.84
N ALA A 186 -12.95 -7.18 14.85
CA ALA A 186 -13.53 -8.43 15.32
C ALA A 186 -14.25 -9.20 14.21
N VAL A 187 -15.08 -8.51 13.41
CA VAL A 187 -15.79 -9.14 12.29
C VAL A 187 -14.81 -9.72 11.27
N ILE A 188 -13.75 -9.00 10.91
CA ILE A 188 -12.76 -9.49 9.95
C ILE A 188 -11.97 -10.67 10.53
N LEU A 189 -11.60 -10.61 11.81
CA LEU A 189 -10.94 -11.70 12.54
C LEU A 189 -11.80 -12.97 12.55
N ASP A 190 -13.10 -12.85 12.83
CA ASP A 190 -14.04 -13.98 12.83
C ASP A 190 -14.17 -14.62 11.44
N MET A 191 -14.16 -13.81 10.38
CA MET A 191 -14.19 -14.31 9.00
C MET A 191 -12.92 -15.10 8.65
N PHE A 192 -11.76 -14.66 9.11
CA PHE A 192 -10.52 -15.41 8.95
C PHE A 192 -10.47 -16.67 9.83
N ALA A 193 -10.97 -16.61 11.06
CA ALA A 193 -11.05 -17.77 11.95
C ALA A 193 -11.90 -18.89 11.34
N LYS A 194 -12.98 -18.56 10.62
CA LYS A 194 -13.80 -19.53 9.85
C LYS A 194 -13.02 -20.22 8.71
N LYS A 195 -11.88 -19.64 8.30
CA LYS A 195 -10.94 -20.23 7.32
C LYS A 195 -9.73 -20.87 7.99
N ASP A 196 -9.75 -21.04 9.32
CA ASP A 196 -8.63 -21.53 10.13
C ASP A 196 -7.37 -20.66 10.03
N ILE A 197 -7.58 -19.36 9.80
CA ILE A 197 -6.50 -18.36 9.72
C ILE A 197 -6.51 -17.55 11.01
N LYS A 198 -5.41 -17.61 11.76
CA LYS A 198 -5.17 -16.74 12.90
C LYS A 198 -4.72 -15.37 12.41
N CYS A 199 -5.26 -14.31 13.00
CA CYS A 199 -4.91 -12.94 12.68
C CYS A 199 -4.68 -12.13 13.95
N ASP A 200 -3.69 -11.25 13.90
CA ASP A 200 -3.56 -10.14 14.83
C ASP A 200 -4.12 -8.87 14.19
N TRP A 201 -4.38 -7.83 14.98
CA TRP A 201 -4.70 -6.53 14.43
C TRP A 201 -4.08 -5.38 15.21
N LYS A 202 -3.91 -4.23 14.55
CA LYS A 202 -3.40 -2.99 15.13
C LYS A 202 -4.20 -1.80 14.65
N LEU A 203 -4.40 -0.82 15.54
CA LEU A 203 -4.89 0.51 15.17
C LEU A 203 -3.69 1.43 14.96
N LEU A 204 -3.58 2.01 13.76
CA LEU A 204 -2.42 2.77 13.30
C LEU A 204 -2.85 4.14 12.77
N GLU A 205 -1.90 5.07 12.77
CA GLU A 205 -1.99 6.40 12.17
C GLU A 205 -0.78 6.61 11.26
N PRO A 206 -0.88 7.47 10.22
CA PRO A 206 0.28 7.75 9.37
C PRO A 206 1.44 8.35 10.18
N ALA A 207 2.62 7.74 10.10
CA ALA A 207 3.83 8.26 10.72
C ALA A 207 4.28 9.53 10.00
N GLN A 208 4.26 10.69 10.67
CA GLN A 208 4.44 12.00 10.02
C GLN A 208 5.90 12.35 9.69
N ASP A 209 6.83 11.86 10.51
CA ASP A 209 8.24 12.27 10.47
C ASP A 209 9.08 11.47 9.47
N GLY A 210 8.59 10.31 9.02
CA GLY A 210 9.35 9.41 8.18
C GLY A 210 10.58 8.85 8.90
N THR A 211 11.71 8.78 8.21
CA THR A 211 12.96 8.27 8.76
C THR A 211 13.69 9.39 9.50
N THR A 212 13.95 9.19 10.80
CA THR A 212 14.71 10.13 11.62
C THR A 212 16.04 9.52 12.04
N VAL A 213 17.09 10.34 12.14
CA VAL A 213 18.42 9.93 12.61
C VAL A 213 18.72 10.70 13.89
N THR A 214 18.88 9.99 15.00
CA THR A 214 19.27 10.55 16.29
C THR A 214 20.73 10.23 16.55
N TYR A 215 21.56 11.25 16.76
CA TYR A 215 22.94 11.07 17.20
C TYR A 215 22.96 11.10 18.74
N SER A 216 23.55 10.06 19.35
CA SER A 216 23.84 9.96 20.78
C SER A 216 25.22 10.49 21.11
#